data_AF-A0AAD1YYQ8-F1
#
_entry.id   AF-A0AAD1YYQ8-F1
#
_cell.length_a   1.000
_cell.length_b   1.000
_cell.length_c   1.000
_cell.angle_alpha   90.00
_cell.angle_beta   90.00
_cell.angle_gamma   90.00
#
_symmetry.space_group_name_H-M   'P 1'
#
loop_
_entity.id
_entity.type
_entity.pdbx_description
1 polymer ?
#
loop_
_entity_poly.entity_id
_entity_poly.type
_entity_poly.pdbx_seq_one_letter_code
_entity_poly.pdbx_strand_id
1 'polypeptide(L)'
;MASKSGSTKLANYVPLYVMLQAIMSFHQCGGNVGDVVYIPIPDWVLAVGEEDADIFYTNRSGNRDKEYLSLGVDNLPLFGGRTAVQIYSDYMKSFSENMSNILEAGTIVDIEVGLSPAGELRYPSYPETQGWVFPGIGEFQCYDKYLRHDFKEAATKAGHPEWDLPDDAGTYNDTPEKIGFFGSNGTYQTEKGKFFLKWYSNKLIYHGDQILEEANKAFLGCKVKLAAKLTSGYYNLTGRDGYRPIARMLSRHYGTLNFTCLEMRDNEQPAEAIGGPQELVQQVLSDGWKENIDLAGENALSRYESAGYNQILLNARPNGVNKNGPPKLKMAGVTYLRLSEELFEEKNFSLFKTFVKKMHADLDVVQFRNQNQRFQLMKFWKQPNQSSHSRGMKRQT
;
A
#
# COMPACT_ATOMS: atom_id res chain seq x y z
N MET A 1 -25.32 -10.97 -5.63
CA MET A 1 -24.95 -12.40 -5.55
C MET A 1 -23.90 -12.70 -6.62
N ALA A 2 -22.61 -12.59 -6.29
CA ALA A 2 -21.56 -13.10 -7.18
C ALA A 2 -21.65 -14.63 -7.18
N SER A 3 -21.70 -15.25 -8.35
CA SER A 3 -21.79 -16.71 -8.45
C SER A 3 -20.60 -17.35 -7.72
N LYS A 4 -20.86 -18.35 -6.87
CA LYS A 4 -19.84 -19.18 -6.18
C LYS A 4 -18.82 -19.84 -7.13
N SER A 5 -19.01 -19.75 -8.45
CA SER A 5 -18.28 -20.52 -9.47
C SER A 5 -17.15 -19.78 -10.17
N GLY A 6 -17.03 -18.45 -10.04
CA GLY A 6 -16.05 -17.67 -10.82
C GLY A 6 -14.65 -17.64 -10.20
N SER A 7 -14.58 -17.21 -8.93
CA SER A 7 -13.32 -16.94 -8.23
C SER A 7 -12.57 -18.20 -7.77
N THR A 8 -13.28 -19.26 -7.38
CA THR A 8 -12.70 -20.57 -7.06
C THR A 8 -12.07 -21.25 -8.28
N LYS A 9 -12.61 -21.04 -9.49
CA LYS A 9 -12.06 -21.66 -10.71
C LYS A 9 -10.62 -21.24 -10.96
N LEU A 10 -10.30 -19.94 -10.90
CA LEU A 10 -8.93 -19.48 -11.18
C LEU A 10 -7.92 -20.07 -10.20
N ALA A 11 -8.21 -20.02 -8.89
CA ALA A 11 -7.33 -20.59 -7.87
C ALA A 11 -7.15 -22.12 -8.04
N ASN A 12 -8.19 -22.83 -8.50
CA ASN A 12 -8.11 -24.26 -8.81
C ASN A 12 -7.25 -24.58 -10.06
N TYR A 13 -7.03 -23.62 -10.96
CA TYR A 13 -6.15 -23.76 -12.13
C TYR A 13 -4.71 -23.34 -11.86
N VAL A 14 -4.42 -22.79 -10.68
CA VAL A 14 -3.05 -22.46 -10.29
C VAL A 14 -2.29 -23.78 -10.11
N PRO A 15 -1.20 -24.02 -10.86
CA PRO A 15 -0.45 -25.26 -10.73
C PRO A 15 -0.06 -25.49 -9.27
N LEU A 16 -0.06 -26.75 -8.81
CA LEU A 16 0.29 -27.18 -7.44
C LEU A 16 1.64 -26.64 -6.90
N TYR A 17 2.45 -25.98 -7.75
CA TYR A 17 3.76 -25.46 -7.44
C TYR A 17 3.83 -23.93 -7.31
N VAL A 18 2.73 -23.18 -7.51
CA VAL A 18 2.71 -21.71 -7.42
C VAL A 18 1.96 -21.27 -6.16
N MET A 19 2.51 -20.28 -5.47
CA MET A 19 1.87 -19.63 -4.32
C MET A 19 1.14 -18.36 -4.80
N LEU A 20 0.07 -17.99 -4.11
CA LEU A 20 -0.79 -16.85 -4.45
C LEU A 20 -0.69 -15.75 -3.41
N GLN A 21 -0.58 -14.52 -3.90
CA GLN A 21 -0.85 -13.32 -3.12
C GLN A 21 -2.17 -12.74 -3.64
N ALA A 22 -3.15 -12.57 -2.75
CA ALA A 22 -4.46 -12.06 -3.13
C ALA A 22 -4.60 -10.61 -2.67
N ILE A 23 -5.00 -9.73 -3.58
CA ILE A 23 -5.26 -8.31 -3.27
C ILE A 23 -6.75 -8.15 -3.00
N MET A 24 -7.11 -7.56 -1.86
CA MET A 24 -8.48 -7.10 -1.58
C MET A 24 -8.69 -5.75 -2.28
N SER A 25 -8.97 -5.81 -3.59
CA SER A 25 -9.06 -4.64 -4.45
C SER A 25 -10.38 -3.89 -4.27
N PHE A 26 -10.45 -3.02 -3.26
CA PHE A 26 -11.61 -2.15 -3.00
C PHE A 26 -11.65 -0.88 -3.89
N HIS A 27 -11.00 -0.91 -5.05
CA HIS A 27 -10.80 0.23 -5.94
C HIS A 27 -11.18 -0.13 -7.38
N GLN A 28 -11.39 0.90 -8.20
CA GLN A 28 -11.54 0.75 -9.65
C GLN A 28 -10.24 0.29 -10.30
N CYS A 29 -10.33 -0.65 -11.26
CA CYS A 29 -9.29 -0.86 -12.27
C CYS A 29 -9.68 -0.08 -13.54
N GLY A 30 -8.73 0.63 -14.15
CA GLY A 30 -8.97 1.57 -15.24
C GLY A 30 -8.79 3.01 -14.78
N GLY A 31 -8.18 3.84 -15.63
CA GLY A 31 -7.90 5.25 -15.34
C GLY A 31 -6.48 5.54 -14.83
N ASN A 32 -5.71 4.49 -14.50
CA ASN A 32 -4.30 4.59 -14.14
C ASN A 32 -3.40 4.03 -15.26
N VAL A 33 -2.12 4.43 -15.24
CA VAL A 33 -1.10 3.96 -16.19
C VAL A 33 -1.01 2.42 -16.19
N GLY A 34 -1.20 1.83 -17.37
CA GLY A 34 -1.09 0.38 -17.57
C GLY A 34 -2.41 -0.40 -17.40
N ASP A 35 -3.50 0.26 -17.01
CA ASP A 35 -4.82 -0.38 -16.96
C ASP A 35 -5.44 -0.46 -18.36
N VAL A 36 -5.60 -1.68 -18.86
CA VAL A 36 -6.27 -1.97 -20.15
C VAL A 36 -7.71 -2.47 -19.98
N VAL A 37 -8.15 -2.64 -18.74
CA VAL A 37 -9.49 -3.13 -18.37
C VAL A 37 -10.16 -2.10 -17.47
N TYR A 38 -11.47 -1.93 -17.63
CA TYR A 38 -12.29 -1.08 -16.78
C TYR A 38 -13.18 -1.92 -15.88
N ILE A 39 -12.95 -1.87 -14.57
CA ILE A 39 -13.76 -2.52 -13.53
C ILE A 39 -13.99 -1.49 -12.43
N PRO A 40 -15.16 -0.81 -12.39
CA PRO A 40 -15.45 0.17 -11.35
C PRO A 40 -15.71 -0.51 -10.00
N ILE A 41 -15.78 0.32 -8.94
CA ILE A 41 -16.38 -0.11 -7.67
C ILE A 41 -17.86 -0.48 -7.88
N PRO A 42 -18.52 -1.23 -6.97
CA PRO A 42 -19.85 -1.74 -7.22
C PRO A 42 -20.89 -0.66 -7.56
N ASP A 43 -21.74 -0.92 -8.56
CA ASP A 43 -22.76 0.05 -9.03
C ASP A 43 -23.68 0.57 -7.92
N TRP A 44 -24.01 -0.27 -6.94
CA TRP A 44 -24.85 0.14 -5.81
C TRP A 44 -24.14 1.11 -4.86
N VAL A 45 -22.80 1.12 -4.82
CA VAL A 45 -21.99 2.14 -4.12
C VAL A 45 -21.97 3.42 -4.94
N LEU A 46 -21.77 3.31 -6.26
CA LEU A 46 -21.82 4.46 -7.18
C LEU A 46 -23.17 5.18 -7.10
N ALA A 47 -24.28 4.44 -6.98
CA ALA A 47 -25.61 5.00 -6.81
C ALA A 47 -25.76 5.87 -5.55
N VAL A 48 -25.12 5.50 -4.43
CA VAL A 48 -25.04 6.36 -3.24
C VAL A 48 -24.31 7.66 -3.56
N GLY A 49 -23.27 7.60 -4.40
CA GLY A 49 -22.51 8.77 -4.84
C GLY A 49 -23.26 9.72 -5.78
N GLU A 50 -24.34 9.27 -6.41
CA GLU A 50 -25.24 10.15 -7.18
C GLU A 50 -26.15 10.98 -6.26
N GLU A 51 -26.48 10.46 -5.07
CA GLU A 51 -27.20 11.21 -4.02
C GLU A 51 -26.26 12.06 -3.15
N ASP A 52 -25.06 11.53 -2.88
CA ASP A 52 -24.04 12.17 -2.05
C ASP A 52 -22.64 12.04 -2.66
N ALA A 53 -22.29 12.99 -3.52
CA ALA A 53 -20.99 12.99 -4.20
C ALA A 53 -19.77 13.13 -3.26
N ASP A 54 -19.99 13.53 -2.00
CA ASP A 54 -18.92 13.65 -0.99
C ASP A 54 -18.47 12.31 -0.41
N ILE A 55 -19.04 11.18 -0.84
CA ILE A 55 -18.46 9.85 -0.54
C ILE A 55 -17.12 9.61 -1.25
N PHE A 56 -16.77 10.45 -2.24
CA PHE A 56 -15.57 10.34 -3.06
C PHE A 56 -14.52 11.37 -2.66
N TYR A 57 -13.24 11.02 -2.84
CA TYR A 57 -12.16 11.99 -2.70
C TYR A 57 -12.38 13.18 -3.64
N THR A 58 -12.05 14.37 -3.15
CA THR A 58 -12.40 15.60 -3.84
C THR A 58 -11.26 16.60 -3.74
N ASN A 59 -10.91 17.20 -4.88
CA ASN A 59 -9.90 18.27 -4.96
C ASN A 59 -10.50 19.66 -4.69
N ARG A 60 -9.67 20.70 -4.68
CA ARG A 60 -10.12 22.07 -4.36
C ARG A 60 -11.20 22.57 -5.32
N SER A 61 -11.09 22.19 -6.59
CA SER A 61 -12.01 22.56 -7.68
C SER A 61 -13.35 21.82 -7.62
N GLY A 62 -13.51 20.83 -6.74
CA GLY A 62 -14.75 20.06 -6.58
C GLY A 62 -14.86 18.83 -7.49
N ASN A 63 -13.77 18.45 -8.19
CA ASN A 63 -13.73 17.23 -8.98
C ASN A 63 -13.80 16.01 -8.07
N ARG A 64 -14.55 14.99 -8.48
CA ARG A 64 -14.79 13.78 -7.70
C ARG A 64 -14.01 12.61 -8.28
N ASP A 65 -13.19 11.97 -7.46
CA ASP A 65 -12.47 10.76 -7.83
C ASP A 65 -13.30 9.52 -7.43
N LYS A 66 -13.92 8.87 -8.43
CA LYS A 66 -14.81 7.71 -8.22
C LYS A 66 -14.05 6.38 -8.09
N GLU A 67 -12.72 6.38 -8.09
CA GLU A 67 -11.94 5.13 -8.02
C GLU A 67 -12.00 4.46 -6.65
N TYR A 68 -12.27 5.22 -5.59
CA TYR A 68 -12.30 4.75 -4.21
C TYR A 68 -13.17 5.65 -3.32
N LEU A 69 -13.66 5.11 -2.19
CA LEU A 69 -14.41 5.88 -1.19
C LEU A 69 -13.48 6.75 -0.34
N SER A 70 -13.79 8.03 -0.16
CA SER A 70 -13.02 8.90 0.73
C SER A 70 -12.93 8.30 2.14
N LEU A 71 -11.74 8.32 2.75
CA LEU A 71 -11.59 7.91 4.15
C LEU A 71 -12.46 8.77 5.12
N GLY A 72 -12.99 9.91 4.64
CA GLY A 72 -13.99 10.69 5.38
C GLY A 72 -15.28 9.93 5.70
N VAL A 73 -15.60 8.88 4.93
CA VAL A 73 -16.83 8.07 5.12
C VAL A 73 -16.59 6.69 5.74
N ASP A 74 -15.37 6.39 6.19
CA ASP A 74 -14.98 5.10 6.79
C ASP A 74 -15.99 4.57 7.80
N ASN A 75 -16.48 5.47 8.65
CA ASN A 75 -17.32 5.17 9.81
C ASN A 75 -18.74 5.76 9.72
N LEU A 76 -19.17 6.17 8.52
CA LEU A 76 -20.51 6.73 8.32
C LEU A 76 -21.45 5.67 7.69
N PRO A 77 -22.66 5.44 8.25
CA PRO A 77 -23.54 4.36 7.82
C PRO A 77 -24.35 4.70 6.55
N LEU A 78 -23.67 5.12 5.49
CA LEU A 78 -24.28 5.65 4.25
C LEU A 78 -24.70 4.55 3.27
N PHE A 79 -24.20 3.32 3.47
CA PHE A 79 -24.24 2.29 2.44
C PHE A 79 -25.24 1.18 2.79
N GLY A 80 -26.53 1.50 2.69
CA GLY A 80 -27.61 0.59 3.11
C GLY A 80 -27.55 0.27 4.60
N GLY A 81 -27.20 1.27 5.43
CA GLY A 81 -27.04 1.14 6.88
C GLY A 81 -25.66 0.64 7.33
N ARG A 82 -24.74 0.32 6.41
CA ARG A 82 -23.36 -0.05 6.72
C ARG A 82 -22.38 1.10 6.51
N THR A 83 -21.25 1.05 7.20
CA THR A 83 -20.09 1.92 6.94
C THR A 83 -19.16 1.33 5.86
N ALA A 84 -18.27 2.14 5.30
CA ALA A 84 -17.28 1.65 4.34
C ALA A 84 -16.36 0.58 4.96
N VAL A 85 -15.87 0.81 6.20
CA VAL A 85 -15.06 -0.18 6.93
C VAL A 85 -15.82 -1.49 7.15
N GLN A 86 -17.12 -1.44 7.44
CA GLN A 86 -17.95 -2.65 7.56
C GLN A 86 -18.04 -3.40 6.22
N ILE A 87 -18.19 -2.69 5.10
CA ILE A 87 -18.22 -3.31 3.77
C ILE A 87 -16.89 -4.04 3.48
N TYR A 88 -15.75 -3.40 3.78
CA TYR A 88 -14.44 -4.02 3.60
C TYR A 88 -14.27 -5.26 4.50
N SER A 89 -14.66 -5.16 5.77
CA SER A 89 -14.64 -6.26 6.74
C SER A 89 -15.51 -7.44 6.29
N ASP A 90 -16.76 -7.18 5.87
CA ASP A 90 -17.70 -8.18 5.37
C ASP A 90 -17.14 -8.90 4.13
N TYR A 91 -16.53 -8.15 3.21
CA TYR A 91 -15.91 -8.71 2.01
C TYR A 91 -14.74 -9.65 2.36
N MET A 92 -13.83 -9.22 3.23
CA MET A 92 -12.68 -10.03 3.67
C MET A 92 -13.12 -11.30 4.41
N LYS A 93 -14.14 -11.21 5.27
CA LYS A 93 -14.72 -12.38 5.95
C LYS A 93 -15.31 -13.38 4.95
N SER A 94 -16.10 -12.87 4.01
CA SER A 94 -16.66 -13.70 2.94
C SER A 94 -15.57 -14.36 2.09
N PHE A 95 -14.49 -13.64 1.76
CA PHE A 95 -13.33 -14.21 1.07
C PHE A 95 -12.68 -15.33 1.88
N SER A 96 -12.41 -15.08 3.18
CA SER A 96 -11.83 -16.05 4.11
C SER A 96 -12.65 -17.34 4.18
N GLU A 97 -13.97 -17.23 4.31
CA GLU A 97 -14.89 -18.38 4.36
C GLU A 97 -14.92 -19.15 3.04
N ASN A 98 -15.09 -18.45 1.91
CA ASN A 98 -15.27 -19.08 0.60
C ASN A 98 -13.96 -19.61 0.00
N MET A 99 -12.80 -19.12 0.45
CA MET A 99 -11.47 -19.59 0.04
C MET A 99 -10.76 -20.43 1.10
N SER A 100 -11.49 -20.84 2.15
CA SER A 100 -10.95 -21.59 3.30
C SER A 100 -10.11 -22.80 2.88
N ASN A 101 -10.58 -23.61 1.92
CA ASN A 101 -9.84 -24.76 1.41
C ASN A 101 -8.47 -24.40 0.80
N ILE A 102 -8.37 -23.25 0.12
CA ILE A 102 -7.14 -22.78 -0.52
C ILE A 102 -6.20 -22.13 0.52
N LEU A 103 -6.77 -21.44 1.51
CA LEU A 103 -6.05 -20.88 2.66
C LEU A 103 -5.47 -21.99 3.55
N GLU A 104 -6.25 -23.02 3.86
CA GLU A 104 -5.83 -24.17 4.67
C GLU A 104 -4.75 -25.00 3.96
N ALA A 105 -4.85 -25.14 2.63
CA ALA A 105 -3.81 -25.76 1.81
C ALA A 105 -2.49 -24.96 1.79
N GLY A 106 -2.49 -23.71 2.26
CA GLY A 106 -1.33 -22.82 2.25
C GLY A 106 -0.96 -22.32 0.85
N THR A 107 -1.88 -22.35 -0.10
CA THR A 107 -1.66 -21.86 -1.46
C THR A 107 -1.67 -20.33 -1.49
N ILE A 108 -2.64 -19.71 -0.82
CA ILE A 108 -2.60 -18.26 -0.57
C ILE A 108 -1.66 -18.03 0.61
N VAL A 109 -0.62 -17.23 0.40
CA VAL A 109 0.44 -16.96 1.38
C VAL A 109 0.43 -15.53 1.91
N ASP A 110 -0.26 -14.64 1.20
CA ASP A 110 -0.32 -13.21 1.51
C ASP A 110 -1.68 -12.63 1.09
N ILE A 111 -2.20 -11.74 1.92
CA ILE A 111 -3.37 -10.91 1.64
C ILE A 111 -2.91 -9.45 1.66
N GLU A 112 -2.83 -8.84 0.49
CA GLU A 112 -2.64 -7.40 0.39
C GLU A 112 -4.00 -6.70 0.50
N VAL A 113 -4.13 -5.79 1.45
CA VAL A 113 -5.37 -5.06 1.67
C VAL A 113 -5.30 -3.75 0.90
N GLY A 114 -6.18 -3.56 -0.08
CA GLY A 114 -6.26 -2.32 -0.84
C GLY A 114 -6.81 -1.19 0.04
N LEU A 115 -6.10 -0.05 0.08
CA LEU A 115 -6.40 1.04 1.02
C LEU A 115 -6.69 2.40 0.34
N SER A 116 -6.71 2.45 -0.99
CA SER A 116 -7.07 3.61 -1.80
C SER A 116 -7.02 3.24 -3.31
N PRO A 117 -7.10 4.19 -4.26
CA PRO A 117 -6.87 3.93 -5.68
C PRO A 117 -5.56 3.17 -5.95
N ALA A 118 -5.61 2.28 -6.95
CA ALA A 118 -4.57 1.29 -7.23
C ALA A 118 -4.19 0.35 -6.05
N GLY A 119 -4.99 0.32 -4.99
CA GLY A 119 -4.77 -0.50 -3.78
C GLY A 119 -3.78 0.09 -2.79
N GLU A 120 -3.24 1.27 -3.07
CA GLU A 120 -2.15 1.89 -2.31
C GLU A 120 -2.68 2.71 -1.15
N LEU A 121 -2.03 2.72 0.01
CA LEU A 121 -2.43 3.62 1.10
C LEU A 121 -1.98 5.05 0.81
N ARG A 122 -2.77 5.81 0.05
CA ARG A 122 -2.49 7.21 -0.31
C ARG A 122 -3.77 7.97 -0.64
N TYR A 123 -3.63 9.24 -1.00
CA TYR A 123 -4.70 9.98 -1.68
C TYR A 123 -4.56 9.89 -3.21
N PRO A 124 -5.64 10.10 -4.00
CA PRO A 124 -5.55 10.24 -5.45
C PRO A 124 -4.99 11.62 -5.85
N SER A 125 -3.75 11.93 -5.47
CA SER A 125 -3.19 13.27 -5.67
C SER A 125 -2.63 13.52 -7.08
N TYR A 126 -2.48 12.47 -7.89
CA TYR A 126 -1.94 12.51 -9.25
C TYR A 126 -2.84 11.78 -10.29
N PRO A 127 -4.15 12.07 -10.36
CA PRO A 127 -5.06 11.34 -11.23
C PRO A 127 -4.89 11.76 -12.71
N GLU A 128 -4.48 10.81 -13.55
CA GLU A 128 -4.36 11.02 -15.01
C GLU A 128 -5.71 11.44 -15.62
N THR A 129 -6.81 10.89 -15.10
CA THR A 129 -8.18 11.20 -15.49
C THR A 129 -8.59 12.66 -15.28
N GLN A 130 -7.87 13.40 -14.43
CA GLN A 130 -8.10 14.84 -14.21
C GLN A 130 -6.98 15.71 -14.81
N GLY A 131 -6.17 15.14 -15.71
CA GLY A 131 -5.17 15.85 -16.48
C GLY A 131 -3.84 16.05 -15.76
N TRP A 132 -3.58 15.35 -14.65
CA TRP A 132 -2.24 15.32 -14.07
C TRP A 132 -1.25 14.63 -15.03
N VAL A 133 -0.05 15.18 -15.16
CA VAL A 133 1.05 14.60 -15.93
C VAL A 133 2.34 14.69 -15.11
N PHE A 134 3.12 13.61 -15.10
CA PHE A 134 4.43 13.61 -14.45
C PHE A 134 5.37 14.67 -15.05
N PRO A 135 6.12 15.46 -14.25
CA PRO A 135 6.29 15.37 -12.79
C PRO A 135 5.52 16.42 -11.97
N GLY A 136 4.25 16.71 -12.33
CA GLY A 136 3.43 17.69 -11.60
C GLY A 136 3.30 17.40 -10.10
N ILE A 137 3.20 18.45 -9.27
CA ILE A 137 3.13 18.33 -7.80
C ILE A 137 1.88 17.60 -7.27
N GLY A 138 0.83 17.50 -8.08
CA GLY A 138 -0.45 16.94 -7.64
C GLY A 138 -1.32 17.94 -6.86
N GLU A 139 -2.45 17.48 -6.33
CA GLU A 139 -3.32 18.28 -5.46
C GLU A 139 -3.74 17.53 -4.20
N PHE A 140 -4.00 18.27 -3.12
CA PHE A 140 -4.63 17.73 -1.92
C PHE A 140 -6.07 17.27 -2.22
N GLN A 141 -6.47 16.11 -1.68
CA GLN A 141 -7.75 15.44 -1.96
C GLN A 141 -8.66 15.36 -0.74
N CYS A 142 -8.65 16.41 0.09
CA CYS A 142 -9.38 16.48 1.36
C CYS A 142 -10.59 17.43 1.33
N TYR A 143 -11.13 17.69 0.15
CA TYR A 143 -12.18 18.68 -0.04
C TYR A 143 -13.58 18.03 -0.15
N ASP A 144 -13.77 16.78 0.24
CA ASP A 144 -15.14 16.30 0.49
C ASP A 144 -15.68 16.93 1.78
N LYS A 145 -17.01 17.03 1.91
CA LYS A 145 -17.62 17.71 3.07
C LYS A 145 -17.24 17.05 4.41
N TYR A 146 -16.95 15.76 4.43
CA TYR A 146 -16.63 15.03 5.66
C TYR A 146 -15.22 15.35 6.14
N LEU A 147 -14.22 15.34 5.24
CA LEU A 147 -12.85 15.73 5.55
C LEU A 147 -12.72 17.22 5.83
N ARG A 148 -13.47 18.08 5.14
CA ARG A 148 -13.54 19.51 5.49
C ARG A 148 -14.04 19.72 6.92
N HIS A 149 -15.13 19.03 7.29
CA HIS A 149 -15.69 19.11 8.63
C HIS A 149 -14.71 18.59 9.70
N ASP A 150 -14.12 17.42 9.48
CA ASP A 150 -13.12 16.82 10.38
C ASP A 150 -11.90 17.73 10.59
N PHE A 151 -11.38 18.36 9.52
CA PHE A 151 -10.31 19.34 9.64
C PHE A 151 -10.75 20.55 10.47
N LYS A 152 -11.97 21.07 10.23
CA LYS A 152 -12.46 22.25 10.94
C LYS A 152 -12.60 21.99 12.45
N GLU A 153 -13.15 20.84 12.82
CA GLU A 153 -13.22 20.42 14.22
C GLU A 153 -11.83 20.28 14.85
N ALA A 154 -10.88 19.66 14.13
CA ALA A 154 -9.51 19.51 14.61
C ALA A 154 -8.84 20.87 14.83
N ALA A 155 -9.02 21.81 13.89
CA ALA A 155 -8.47 23.16 13.98
C ALA A 155 -9.09 23.97 15.12
N THR A 156 -10.42 23.94 15.28
CA THR A 156 -11.12 24.57 16.41
C THR A 156 -10.62 24.01 17.74
N LYS A 157 -10.47 22.68 17.86
CA LYS A 157 -9.94 22.03 19.06
C LYS A 157 -8.49 22.41 19.37
N ALA A 158 -7.70 22.73 18.35
CA ALA A 158 -6.34 23.24 18.50
C ALA A 158 -6.28 24.72 18.88
N GLY A 159 -7.42 25.39 19.05
CA GLY A 159 -7.49 26.83 19.36
C GLY A 159 -7.47 27.74 18.15
N HIS A 160 -7.57 27.17 16.94
CA HIS A 160 -7.48 27.89 15.67
C HIS A 160 -8.74 27.69 14.80
N PRO A 161 -9.93 28.14 15.25
CA PRO A 161 -11.16 28.03 14.47
C PRO A 161 -11.12 28.82 13.16
N GLU A 162 -10.18 29.75 12.99
CA GLU A 162 -9.94 30.51 11.78
C GLU A 162 -9.15 29.72 10.71
N TRP A 163 -8.54 28.59 11.05
CA TRP A 163 -7.84 27.79 10.05
C TRP A 163 -8.83 27.03 9.16
N ASP A 164 -8.52 27.04 7.87
CA ASP A 164 -9.20 26.31 6.80
C ASP A 164 -8.17 25.55 5.95
N LEU A 165 -8.65 24.66 5.09
CA LEU A 165 -7.83 23.90 4.15
C LEU A 165 -6.99 24.82 3.25
N PRO A 166 -5.85 24.35 2.71
CA PRO A 166 -4.98 25.17 1.87
C PRO A 166 -5.69 25.75 0.64
N ASP A 167 -5.52 27.04 0.39
CA ASP A 167 -6.01 27.75 -0.79
C ASP A 167 -4.88 28.21 -1.72
N ASP A 168 -3.63 28.02 -1.30
CA ASP A 168 -2.40 28.46 -1.95
C ASP A 168 -1.50 27.31 -2.45
N ALA A 169 -2.05 26.10 -2.54
CA ALA A 169 -1.32 24.87 -2.90
C ALA A 169 -1.17 24.61 -4.41
N GLY A 170 -1.55 25.56 -5.26
CA GLY A 170 -1.45 25.40 -6.72
C GLY A 170 -2.49 24.43 -7.29
N THR A 171 -2.13 23.79 -8.39
CA THR A 171 -2.88 22.80 -9.16
C THR A 171 -1.99 21.63 -9.60
N TYR A 172 -2.59 20.56 -10.15
CA TYR A 172 -1.92 19.28 -10.45
C TYR A 172 -0.54 19.38 -11.11
N ASN A 173 -0.38 20.25 -12.12
CA ASN A 173 0.81 20.29 -12.98
C ASN A 173 1.77 21.45 -12.68
N ASP A 174 1.57 22.15 -11.56
CA ASP A 174 2.49 23.20 -11.14
C ASP A 174 3.85 22.63 -10.68
N THR A 175 4.85 23.51 -10.58
CA THR A 175 6.14 23.20 -9.95
C THR A 175 6.23 23.87 -8.56
N PRO A 176 6.87 23.24 -7.57
CA PRO A 176 6.76 23.68 -6.17
C PRO A 176 7.34 25.08 -5.92
N GLU A 177 8.36 25.49 -6.69
CA GLU A 177 9.11 26.73 -6.51
C GLU A 177 8.27 28.01 -6.60
N LYS A 178 7.14 27.96 -7.32
CA LYS A 178 6.30 29.12 -7.64
C LYS A 178 4.97 29.14 -6.88
N ILE A 179 4.74 28.16 -6.01
CA ILE A 179 3.46 27.96 -5.33
C ILE A 179 3.54 28.42 -3.88
N GLY A 180 2.54 29.18 -3.42
CA GLY A 180 2.52 29.76 -2.07
C GLY A 180 2.70 28.73 -0.97
N PHE A 181 2.08 27.56 -1.12
CA PHE A 181 2.19 26.50 -0.13
C PHE A 181 3.56 25.82 -0.11
N PHE A 182 4.16 25.51 -1.27
CA PHE A 182 5.35 24.65 -1.41
C PHE A 182 6.66 25.40 -1.65
N GLY A 183 6.60 26.68 -2.01
CA GLY A 183 7.76 27.49 -2.34
C GLY A 183 8.67 27.76 -1.15
N SER A 184 9.78 28.47 -1.39
CA SER A 184 10.71 28.88 -0.33
C SER A 184 10.00 29.72 0.74
N ASN A 185 10.10 29.30 2.00
CA ASN A 185 9.34 29.87 3.14
C ASN A 185 7.81 29.79 2.98
N GLY A 186 7.32 28.84 2.19
CA GLY A 186 5.90 28.66 1.92
C GLY A 186 5.09 28.17 3.12
N THR A 187 3.77 28.15 2.95
CA THR A 187 2.80 27.82 4.01
C THR A 187 3.10 26.50 4.69
N TYR A 188 3.66 25.50 4.00
CA TYR A 188 4.05 24.21 4.58
C TYR A 188 5.00 24.31 5.80
N GLN A 189 5.75 25.40 5.94
CA GLN A 189 6.66 25.63 7.06
C GLN A 189 6.01 26.35 8.25
N THR A 190 4.86 27.00 8.03
CA THR A 190 4.10 27.71 9.06
C THR A 190 3.46 26.73 10.05
N GLU A 191 2.98 27.24 11.17
CA GLU A 191 2.22 26.44 12.14
C GLU A 191 0.95 25.83 11.51
N LYS A 192 0.16 26.66 10.81
CA LYS A 192 -1.04 26.22 10.07
C LYS A 192 -0.70 25.11 9.07
N GLY A 193 0.32 25.29 8.25
CA GLY A 193 0.71 24.29 7.24
C GLY A 193 1.21 22.99 7.86
N LYS A 194 2.04 23.05 8.91
CA LYS A 194 2.50 21.86 9.66
C LYS A 194 1.33 21.13 10.32
N PHE A 195 0.38 21.88 10.88
CA PHE A 195 -0.85 21.32 11.46
C PHE A 195 -1.67 20.59 10.39
N PHE A 196 -1.92 21.24 9.25
CA PHE A 196 -2.64 20.65 8.12
C PHE A 196 -1.95 19.38 7.60
N LEU A 197 -0.64 19.42 7.31
CA LEU A 197 0.08 18.26 6.79
C LEU A 197 0.12 17.10 7.80
N LYS A 198 0.21 17.40 9.10
CA LYS A 198 0.11 16.41 10.16
C LYS A 198 -1.29 15.79 10.21
N TRP A 199 -2.34 16.60 10.14
CA TRP A 199 -3.72 16.12 10.08
C TRP A 199 -3.92 15.21 8.85
N TYR A 200 -3.60 15.71 7.66
CA TYR A 200 -3.79 15.02 6.38
C TYR A 200 -3.04 13.67 6.34
N SER A 201 -1.77 13.65 6.75
CA SER A 201 -0.99 12.40 6.81
C SER A 201 -1.48 11.44 7.89
N ASN A 202 -1.92 11.93 9.05
CA ASN A 202 -2.46 11.07 10.10
C ASN A 202 -3.79 10.43 9.70
N LYS A 203 -4.62 11.08 8.90
CA LYS A 203 -5.88 10.50 8.42
C LYS A 203 -5.65 9.23 7.61
N LEU A 204 -4.62 9.18 6.76
CA LEU A 204 -4.20 7.95 6.08
C LEU A 204 -3.74 6.87 7.07
N ILE A 205 -2.95 7.23 8.08
CA ILE A 205 -2.48 6.26 9.08
C ILE A 205 -3.68 5.64 9.82
N TYR A 206 -4.66 6.45 10.23
CA TYR A 206 -5.87 5.95 10.90
C TYR A 206 -6.76 5.12 9.98
N HIS A 207 -6.84 5.46 8.70
CA HIS A 207 -7.55 4.67 7.70
C HIS A 207 -6.93 3.27 7.56
N GLY A 208 -5.62 3.22 7.35
CA GLY A 208 -4.88 1.96 7.26
C GLY A 208 -4.99 1.11 8.54
N ASP A 209 -4.82 1.72 9.71
CA ASP A 209 -4.93 1.06 11.03
C ASP A 209 -6.29 0.37 11.21
N GLN A 210 -7.38 1.08 10.92
CA GLN A 210 -8.74 0.55 11.10
C GLN A 210 -9.05 -0.61 10.17
N ILE A 211 -8.69 -0.50 8.89
CA ILE A 211 -9.01 -1.55 7.91
C ILE A 211 -8.11 -2.77 8.12
N LEU A 212 -6.83 -2.58 8.46
CA LEU A 212 -5.93 -3.70 8.78
C LEU A 212 -6.31 -4.41 10.09
N GLU A 213 -6.89 -3.70 11.06
CA GLU A 213 -7.49 -4.33 12.23
C GLU A 213 -8.67 -5.25 11.84
N GLU A 214 -9.54 -4.82 10.93
CA GLU A 214 -10.61 -5.67 10.41
C GLU A 214 -10.09 -6.85 9.58
N ALA A 215 -9.03 -6.64 8.79
CA ALA A 215 -8.36 -7.71 8.06
C ALA A 215 -7.76 -8.76 9.01
N ASN A 216 -7.11 -8.33 10.10
CA ASN A 216 -6.60 -9.23 11.14
C ASN A 216 -7.70 -10.11 11.72
N LYS A 217 -8.89 -9.55 11.99
CA LYS A 217 -10.04 -10.31 12.47
C LYS A 217 -10.55 -11.31 11.41
N ALA A 218 -10.63 -10.91 10.14
CA ALA A 218 -11.14 -11.75 9.06
C ALA A 218 -10.23 -12.95 8.73
N PHE A 219 -8.92 -12.78 8.90
CA PHE A 219 -7.91 -13.80 8.58
C PHE A 219 -7.25 -14.41 9.81
N LEU A 220 -7.81 -14.19 11.01
CA LEU A 220 -7.28 -14.74 12.25
C LEU A 220 -7.21 -16.27 12.17
N GLY A 221 -6.02 -16.82 12.45
CA GLY A 221 -5.76 -18.26 12.40
C GLY A 221 -5.44 -18.82 11.00
N CYS A 222 -5.55 -18.00 9.94
CA CYS A 222 -5.08 -18.37 8.61
C CYS A 222 -3.55 -18.27 8.54
N LYS A 223 -2.90 -19.13 7.75
CA LYS A 223 -1.44 -19.12 7.54
C LYS A 223 -1.03 -18.12 6.45
N VAL A 224 -1.51 -16.88 6.58
CA VAL A 224 -1.24 -15.79 5.64
C VAL A 224 -0.55 -14.63 6.35
N LYS A 225 0.18 -13.82 5.59
CA LYS A 225 0.59 -12.49 6.03
C LYS A 225 -0.40 -11.46 5.51
N LEU A 226 -0.58 -10.39 6.27
CA LEU A 226 -1.26 -9.19 5.78
C LEU A 226 -0.23 -8.25 5.19
N ALA A 227 -0.54 -7.61 4.08
CA ALA A 227 0.30 -6.60 3.46
C ALA A 227 -0.49 -5.33 3.18
N ALA A 228 0.22 -4.20 3.17
CA ALA A 228 -0.29 -2.92 2.70
C ALA A 228 0.71 -2.32 1.72
N LYS A 229 0.20 -1.85 0.58
CA LYS A 229 1.01 -1.22 -0.45
C LYS A 229 1.18 0.28 -0.20
N LEU A 230 2.42 0.76 -0.34
CA LEU A 230 2.79 2.17 -0.17
C LEU A 230 3.48 2.73 -1.43
N THR A 231 3.40 4.06 -1.58
CA THR A 231 3.98 4.84 -2.69
C THR A 231 4.70 6.09 -2.19
N SER A 232 5.02 7.04 -3.09
CA SER A 232 5.40 8.39 -2.70
C SER A 232 4.18 9.24 -2.29
N GLY A 233 4.43 10.49 -1.82
CA GLY A 233 3.37 11.48 -1.56
C GLY A 233 3.01 11.70 -0.09
N TYR A 234 3.78 11.14 0.86
CA TYR A 234 3.55 11.35 2.29
C TYR A 234 4.26 12.59 2.82
N TYR A 235 3.89 13.02 4.03
CA TYR A 235 4.51 14.16 4.73
C TYR A 235 5.95 13.85 5.18
N ASN A 236 6.86 13.73 4.22
CA ASN A 236 8.26 13.38 4.42
C ASN A 236 9.13 14.60 4.07
N LEU A 237 9.92 15.07 5.03
CA LEU A 237 10.80 16.23 4.87
C LEU A 237 12.16 15.95 5.52
N THR A 238 13.16 16.77 5.21
CA THR A 238 14.39 16.81 6.00
C THR A 238 14.06 17.05 7.47
N GLY A 239 14.45 16.13 8.35
CA GLY A 239 14.14 16.18 9.79
C GLY A 239 12.75 15.66 10.18
N ARG A 240 11.94 15.19 9.23
CA ARG A 240 10.66 14.51 9.49
C ARG A 240 10.48 13.29 8.60
N ASP A 241 10.64 12.12 9.19
CA ASP A 241 10.37 10.84 8.54
C ASP A 241 8.85 10.61 8.39
N GLY A 242 8.40 10.56 7.13
CA GLY A 242 7.00 10.34 6.78
C GLY A 242 6.58 8.87 6.67
N TYR A 243 7.53 7.94 6.51
CA TYR A 243 7.26 6.53 6.23
C TYR A 243 7.34 5.66 7.48
N ARG A 244 8.27 5.95 8.39
CA ARG A 244 8.43 5.19 9.63
C ARG A 244 7.19 5.18 10.53
N PRO A 245 6.38 6.26 10.64
CA PRO A 245 5.09 6.19 11.34
C PRO A 245 4.11 5.18 10.72
N ILE A 246 4.12 5.03 9.39
CA ILE A 246 3.31 4.04 8.68
C ILE A 246 3.83 2.64 8.97
N ALA A 247 5.15 2.42 8.87
CA ALA A 247 5.77 1.14 9.23
C ALA A 247 5.47 0.73 10.68
N ARG A 248 5.46 1.69 11.61
CA ARG A 248 5.05 1.47 13.01
C ARG A 248 3.59 1.12 13.15
N MET A 249 2.70 1.74 12.36
CA MET A 249 1.30 1.34 12.33
C MET A 249 1.18 -0.12 11.87
N LEU A 250 1.85 -0.50 10.77
CA LEU A 250 1.83 -1.87 10.22
C LEU A 250 2.37 -2.92 11.19
N SER A 251 3.37 -2.57 12.01
CA SER A 251 3.96 -3.52 12.97
C SER A 251 2.94 -4.01 14.02
N ARG A 252 1.94 -3.19 14.36
CA ARG A 252 0.84 -3.58 15.26
C ARG A 252 -0.06 -4.66 14.67
N HIS A 253 -0.10 -4.75 13.35
CA HIS A 253 -0.91 -5.71 12.59
C HIS A 253 -0.10 -6.90 12.09
N TYR A 254 1.16 -7.04 12.51
CA TYR A 254 2.12 -8.02 11.97
C TYR A 254 2.19 -7.97 10.44
N GLY A 255 1.98 -6.77 9.87
CA GLY A 255 1.87 -6.55 8.44
C GLY A 255 3.22 -6.50 7.73
N THR A 256 3.18 -6.79 6.43
CA THR A 256 4.26 -6.57 5.47
C THR A 256 4.02 -5.24 4.77
N LEU A 257 5.08 -4.43 4.62
CA LEU A 257 5.02 -3.23 3.78
C LEU A 257 5.43 -3.62 2.37
N ASN A 258 4.53 -3.47 1.40
CA ASN A 258 4.83 -3.65 -0.02
C ASN A 258 5.13 -2.29 -0.66
N PHE A 259 6.32 -2.09 -1.22
CA PHE A 259 6.74 -0.81 -1.79
C PHE A 259 7.07 -0.90 -3.29
N THR A 260 6.66 0.11 -4.05
CA THR A 260 6.91 0.19 -5.50
C THR A 260 8.25 0.88 -5.83
N CYS A 261 8.54 1.05 -7.12
CA CYS A 261 9.75 1.71 -7.67
C CYS A 261 11.08 0.97 -7.45
N LEU A 262 11.06 -0.35 -7.19
CA LEU A 262 12.29 -1.11 -6.90
C LEU A 262 13.30 -1.16 -8.06
N GLU A 263 12.87 -0.85 -9.28
CA GLU A 263 13.65 -0.93 -10.51
C GLU A 263 14.22 0.41 -10.98
N MET A 264 13.69 1.52 -10.45
CA MET A 264 14.02 2.87 -10.90
C MET A 264 15.40 3.33 -10.44
N ARG A 265 16.08 4.09 -11.30
CA ARG A 265 17.34 4.75 -11.00
C ARG A 265 17.23 6.25 -11.18
N ASP A 266 18.01 7.01 -10.41
CA ASP A 266 17.91 8.47 -10.40
C ASP A 266 18.34 9.06 -11.76
N ASN A 267 19.32 8.42 -12.40
CA ASN A 267 19.81 8.83 -13.73
C ASN A 267 18.86 8.50 -14.90
N GLU A 268 17.73 7.87 -14.61
CA GLU A 268 16.64 7.63 -15.59
C GLU A 268 15.53 8.67 -15.45
N GLN A 269 15.56 9.48 -14.38
CA GLN A 269 14.55 10.49 -14.15
C GLN A 269 14.89 11.77 -14.93
N PRO A 270 13.89 12.47 -15.48
CA PRO A 270 14.11 13.78 -16.08
C PRO A 270 14.58 14.77 -15.00
N ALA A 271 15.52 15.65 -15.35
CA ALA A 271 16.19 16.54 -14.40
C ALA A 271 15.19 17.48 -13.70
N GLU A 272 14.14 17.88 -14.40
CA GLU A 272 13.04 18.71 -13.93
C GLU A 272 12.14 18.04 -12.87
N ALA A 273 12.16 16.72 -12.75
CA ALA A 273 11.35 16.02 -11.75
C ALA A 273 11.95 16.08 -10.34
N ILE A 274 13.24 16.44 -10.20
CA ILE A 274 13.98 16.43 -8.92
C ILE A 274 13.73 15.10 -8.15
N GLY A 275 13.67 13.99 -8.89
CA GLY A 275 13.31 12.68 -8.37
C GLY A 275 14.53 11.93 -7.83
N GLY A 276 14.40 11.35 -6.63
CA GLY A 276 15.39 10.44 -6.03
C GLY A 276 14.77 9.08 -5.69
N PRO A 277 14.35 8.26 -6.68
CA PRO A 277 13.77 6.95 -6.43
C PRO A 277 14.71 6.03 -5.63
N GLN A 278 16.03 6.11 -5.84
CA GLN A 278 16.97 5.24 -5.11
C GLN A 278 17.03 5.60 -3.63
N GLU A 279 17.13 6.89 -3.29
CA GLU A 279 17.12 7.37 -1.90
C GLU A 279 15.79 7.08 -1.23
N LEU A 280 14.68 7.25 -1.96
CA LEU A 280 13.35 6.95 -1.47
C LEU A 280 13.21 5.47 -1.09
N VAL A 281 13.57 4.54 -1.99
CA VAL A 281 13.54 3.10 -1.69
C VAL A 281 14.43 2.79 -0.49
N GLN A 282 15.64 3.36 -0.41
CA GLN A 282 16.52 3.17 0.73
C GLN A 282 15.91 3.64 2.05
N GLN A 283 15.26 4.80 2.06
CA GLN A 283 14.56 5.32 3.24
C GLN A 283 13.47 4.35 3.69
N VAL A 284 12.52 4.04 2.79
CA VAL A 284 11.34 3.23 3.14
C VAL A 284 11.73 1.84 3.64
N LEU A 285 12.64 1.16 2.94
CA LEU A 285 13.11 -0.17 3.36
C LEU A 285 13.82 -0.11 4.72
N SER A 286 14.68 0.91 4.93
CA SER A 286 15.39 1.11 6.20
C SER A 286 14.43 1.35 7.34
N ASP A 287 13.37 2.14 7.13
CA ASP A 287 12.39 2.49 8.15
C ASP A 287 11.50 1.31 8.51
N GLY A 288 11.09 0.49 7.54
CA GLY A 288 10.43 -0.79 7.80
C GLY A 288 11.31 -1.74 8.62
N TRP A 289 12.58 -1.90 8.25
CA TRP A 289 13.49 -2.78 9.00
C TRP A 289 13.75 -2.27 10.43
N LYS A 290 13.80 -0.95 10.65
CA LYS A 290 13.91 -0.36 12.01
C LYS A 290 12.69 -0.64 12.88
N GLU A 291 11.50 -0.76 12.30
CA GLU A 291 10.26 -1.12 13.01
C GLU A 291 10.03 -2.65 13.04
N ASN A 292 11.01 -3.45 12.59
CA ASN A 292 11.00 -4.93 12.60
C ASN A 292 9.85 -5.56 11.81
N ILE A 293 9.39 -4.92 10.73
CA ILE A 293 8.40 -5.51 9.82
C ILE A 293 9.08 -6.17 8.62
N ASP A 294 8.36 -7.07 7.95
CA ASP A 294 8.79 -7.62 6.67
C ASP A 294 8.54 -6.58 5.55
N LEU A 295 9.43 -6.54 4.57
CA LEU A 295 9.38 -5.63 3.43
C LEU A 295 9.25 -6.45 2.15
N ALA A 296 8.20 -6.23 1.37
CA ALA A 296 8.06 -6.71 0.01
C ALA A 296 8.11 -5.52 -0.96
N GLY A 297 8.15 -5.79 -2.27
CA GLY A 297 8.10 -4.70 -3.22
C GLY A 297 7.84 -5.12 -4.66
N GLU A 298 7.63 -4.11 -5.48
CA GLU A 298 7.25 -4.22 -6.87
C GLU A 298 8.09 -3.27 -7.73
N ASN A 299 8.25 -3.60 -9.01
CA ASN A 299 8.62 -2.60 -9.99
C ASN A 299 7.40 -1.75 -10.36
N ALA A 300 7.60 -0.45 -10.50
CA ALA A 300 6.51 0.49 -10.82
C ALA A 300 6.14 0.43 -12.31
N LEU A 301 7.13 0.36 -13.19
CA LEU A 301 6.97 0.32 -14.64
C LEU A 301 7.46 -1.01 -15.20
N SER A 302 6.95 -1.40 -16.38
CA SER A 302 7.43 -2.60 -17.07
C SER A 302 8.87 -2.40 -17.53
N ARG A 303 9.78 -3.33 -17.15
CA ARG A 303 11.22 -3.26 -17.48
C ARG A 303 11.77 -4.64 -17.79
N TYR A 304 12.37 -4.81 -18.96
CA TYR A 304 12.83 -6.12 -19.45
C TYR A 304 14.34 -6.24 -19.59
N GLU A 305 15.06 -5.15 -19.29
CA GLU A 305 16.51 -5.07 -19.42
C GLU A 305 17.23 -5.29 -18.09
N SER A 306 18.49 -5.73 -18.19
CA SER A 306 19.31 -6.10 -17.03
C SER A 306 19.52 -4.97 -16.01
N ALA A 307 19.43 -3.71 -16.42
CA ALA A 307 19.60 -2.57 -15.52
C ALA A 307 18.51 -2.53 -14.45
N GLY A 308 17.23 -2.61 -14.84
CA GLY A 308 16.10 -2.67 -13.92
C GLY A 308 16.17 -3.91 -13.02
N TYR A 309 16.47 -5.09 -13.58
CA TYR A 309 16.63 -6.31 -12.78
C TYR A 309 17.76 -6.22 -11.75
N ASN A 310 18.90 -5.63 -12.11
CA ASN A 310 20.02 -5.46 -11.19
C ASN A 310 19.69 -4.44 -10.08
N GLN A 311 18.90 -3.40 -10.38
CA GLN A 311 18.43 -2.46 -9.38
C GLN A 311 17.49 -3.14 -8.37
N ILE A 312 16.56 -3.97 -8.85
CA ILE A 312 15.70 -4.78 -7.98
C ILE A 312 16.54 -5.74 -7.11
N LEU A 313 17.54 -6.42 -7.68
CA LEU A 313 18.43 -7.32 -6.93
C LEU A 313 19.21 -6.60 -5.83
N LEU A 314 19.68 -5.39 -6.11
CA LEU A 314 20.35 -4.52 -5.14
C LEU A 314 19.39 -4.18 -3.99
N ASN A 315 18.18 -3.71 -4.31
CA ASN A 315 17.18 -3.37 -3.30
C ASN A 315 16.70 -4.59 -2.48
N ALA A 316 16.57 -5.76 -3.12
CA ALA A 316 16.18 -7.00 -2.46
C ALA A 316 17.20 -7.49 -1.41
N ARG A 317 18.49 -7.20 -1.63
CA ARG A 317 19.59 -7.51 -0.70
C ARG A 317 20.64 -6.38 -0.75
N PRO A 318 20.43 -5.28 -0.02
CA PRO A 318 21.30 -4.08 -0.11
C PRO A 318 22.75 -4.33 0.30
N ASN A 319 23.00 -5.38 1.10
CA ASN A 319 24.35 -5.79 1.52
C ASN A 319 24.84 -7.06 0.81
N GLY A 320 24.19 -7.47 -0.27
CA GLY A 320 24.52 -8.66 -1.04
C GLY A 320 24.20 -9.98 -0.33
N VAL A 321 24.80 -11.06 -0.83
CA VAL A 321 24.62 -12.42 -0.29
C VAL A 321 25.59 -12.66 0.87
N ASN A 322 25.08 -13.15 1.99
CA ASN A 322 25.90 -13.65 3.09
C ASN A 322 26.16 -15.15 2.91
N LYS A 323 27.42 -15.55 2.70
CA LYS A 323 27.80 -16.96 2.53
C LYS A 323 27.77 -17.77 3.83
N ASN A 324 27.80 -17.08 4.97
CA ASN A 324 27.95 -17.69 6.29
C ASN A 324 26.64 -17.69 7.10
N GLY A 325 25.52 -17.29 6.51
CA GLY A 325 24.24 -17.20 7.21
C GLY A 325 23.20 -16.35 6.47
N PRO A 326 22.08 -16.01 7.12
CA PRO A 326 21.09 -15.11 6.52
C PRO A 326 21.71 -13.72 6.26
N PRO A 327 21.30 -13.02 5.19
CA PRO A 327 21.69 -11.62 4.98
C PRO A 327 21.18 -10.74 6.14
N LYS A 328 21.93 -9.68 6.46
CA LYS A 328 21.54 -8.70 7.49
C LYS A 328 20.21 -8.02 7.13
N LEU A 329 20.11 -7.55 5.89
CA LEU A 329 18.93 -6.90 5.33
C LEU A 329 18.52 -7.65 4.07
N LYS A 330 17.25 -8.04 4.00
CA LYS A 330 16.68 -8.80 2.88
C LYS A 330 15.18 -8.53 2.81
N MET A 331 14.68 -8.29 1.61
CA MET A 331 13.24 -8.23 1.35
C MET A 331 12.59 -9.63 1.44
N ALA A 332 11.38 -9.68 1.96
CA ALA A 332 10.59 -10.90 2.11
C ALA A 332 10.15 -11.48 0.76
N GLY A 333 9.89 -10.62 -0.22
CA GLY A 333 9.49 -11.00 -1.57
C GLY A 333 9.59 -9.82 -2.55
N VAL A 334 9.58 -10.14 -3.84
CA VAL A 334 9.42 -9.16 -4.92
C VAL A 334 8.37 -9.70 -5.87
N THR A 335 7.40 -8.86 -6.22
CA THR A 335 6.34 -9.15 -7.18
C THR A 335 6.61 -8.38 -8.45
N TYR A 336 6.73 -9.08 -9.59
CA TYR A 336 7.09 -8.45 -10.86
C TYR A 336 5.84 -8.05 -11.66
N LEU A 337 5.76 -6.77 -12.01
CA LEU A 337 4.71 -6.19 -12.83
C LEU A 337 5.18 -6.14 -14.30
N ARG A 338 4.55 -6.82 -15.26
CA ARG A 338 3.44 -7.77 -15.16
C ARG A 338 3.73 -8.96 -16.08
N LEU A 339 3.01 -10.06 -15.86
CA LEU A 339 2.87 -11.10 -16.89
C LEU A 339 2.29 -10.50 -18.18
N SER A 340 3.02 -10.62 -19.28
CA SER A 340 2.65 -10.11 -20.60
C SER A 340 3.22 -11.01 -21.70
N GLU A 341 2.74 -10.88 -22.92
CA GLU A 341 3.35 -11.55 -24.08
C GLU A 341 4.80 -11.10 -24.29
N GLU A 342 5.07 -9.81 -24.10
CA GLU A 342 6.41 -9.21 -24.19
C GLU A 342 7.40 -9.82 -23.18
N LEU A 343 6.95 -10.14 -21.95
CA LEU A 343 7.79 -10.86 -20.97
C LEU A 343 8.22 -12.24 -21.49
N PHE A 344 7.37 -12.91 -22.27
CA PHE A 344 7.59 -14.24 -22.80
C PHE A 344 8.35 -14.27 -24.14
N GLU A 345 8.66 -13.11 -24.73
CA GLU A 345 9.59 -13.05 -25.84
C GLU A 345 10.94 -13.67 -25.45
N GLU A 346 11.55 -14.43 -26.36
CA GLU A 346 12.68 -15.32 -26.06
C GLU A 346 13.81 -14.61 -25.28
N LYS A 347 14.19 -13.41 -25.73
CA LYS A 347 15.24 -12.60 -25.11
C LYS A 347 14.84 -12.13 -23.71
N ASN A 348 13.64 -11.58 -23.57
CA ASN A 348 13.14 -11.03 -22.31
C ASN A 348 12.96 -12.15 -21.27
N PHE A 349 12.37 -13.27 -21.68
CA PHE A 349 12.16 -14.40 -20.77
C PHE A 349 13.48 -15.07 -20.36
N SER A 350 14.47 -15.11 -21.24
CA SER A 350 15.83 -15.59 -20.90
C SER A 350 16.50 -14.73 -19.83
N LEU A 351 16.40 -13.40 -19.97
CA LEU A 351 16.88 -12.45 -18.95
C LEU A 351 16.09 -12.58 -17.65
N PHE A 352 14.76 -12.66 -17.72
CA PHE A 352 13.89 -12.83 -16.56
C PHE A 352 14.21 -14.11 -15.77
N LYS A 353 14.45 -15.25 -16.45
CA LYS A 353 14.91 -16.50 -15.80
C LYS A 353 16.24 -16.30 -15.06
N THR A 354 17.16 -15.54 -15.65
CA THR A 354 18.44 -15.22 -15.01
C THR A 354 18.24 -14.33 -13.78
N PHE A 355 17.38 -13.32 -13.87
CA PHE A 355 16.96 -12.48 -12.76
C PHE A 355 16.36 -13.31 -11.61
N VAL A 356 15.40 -14.20 -11.90
CA VAL A 356 14.78 -15.09 -10.91
C VAL A 356 15.83 -16.00 -10.25
N LYS A 357 16.75 -16.57 -11.03
CA LYS A 357 17.86 -17.38 -10.48
C LYS A 357 18.73 -16.55 -9.52
N LYS A 358 19.03 -15.30 -9.85
CA LYS A 358 19.76 -14.39 -8.97
C LYS A 358 18.95 -13.96 -7.75
N MET A 359 17.65 -13.76 -7.87
CA MET A 359 16.76 -13.53 -6.73
C MET A 359 16.80 -14.69 -5.72
N HIS A 360 16.93 -15.93 -6.21
CA HIS A 360 17.14 -17.14 -5.40
C HIS A 360 18.59 -17.37 -4.94
N ALA A 361 19.48 -16.39 -5.12
CA ALA A 361 20.91 -16.50 -4.78
C ALA A 361 21.58 -17.71 -5.47
N ASP A 362 21.24 -17.94 -6.74
CA ASP A 362 21.71 -19.04 -7.59
C ASP A 362 21.33 -20.45 -7.12
N LEU A 363 20.48 -20.58 -6.10
CA LEU A 363 19.90 -21.85 -5.66
C LEU A 363 18.79 -22.30 -6.62
N ASP A 364 18.62 -23.61 -6.76
CA ASP A 364 17.41 -24.14 -7.38
C ASP A 364 16.18 -23.88 -6.49
N VAL A 365 14.98 -23.94 -7.06
CA VAL A 365 13.73 -23.60 -6.36
C VAL A 365 13.49 -24.51 -5.15
N VAL A 366 13.91 -25.77 -5.21
CA VAL A 366 13.72 -26.75 -4.13
C VAL A 366 14.67 -26.45 -2.96
N GLN A 367 15.94 -26.20 -3.26
CA GLN A 367 16.96 -25.80 -2.29
C GLN A 367 16.61 -24.47 -1.64
N PHE A 368 16.13 -23.49 -2.41
CA PHE A 368 15.70 -22.19 -1.90
C PHE A 368 14.52 -22.33 -0.93
N ARG A 369 13.49 -23.13 -1.29
CA ARG A 369 12.34 -23.41 -0.41
C ARG A 369 12.77 -24.07 0.90
N ASN A 370 13.62 -25.10 0.82
CA ASN A 370 14.11 -25.81 2.00
C ASN A 370 14.93 -24.90 2.94
N GLN A 371 15.75 -24.00 2.39
CA GLN A 371 16.45 -23.01 3.20
C GLN A 371 15.48 -22.04 3.88
N ASN A 372 14.53 -21.46 3.14
CA ASN A 372 13.57 -20.51 3.73
C ASN A 372 12.69 -21.16 4.80
N GLN A 373 12.22 -22.40 4.63
CA GLN A 373 11.46 -23.11 5.66
C GLN A 373 12.27 -23.31 6.95
N ARG A 374 13.55 -23.69 6.84
CA ARG A 374 14.45 -23.79 8.00
C ARG A 374 14.62 -22.46 8.72
N PHE A 375 14.75 -21.35 7.98
CA PHE A 375 14.86 -20.01 8.57
C PHE A 375 13.56 -19.53 9.21
N GLN A 376 12.39 -19.82 8.61
CA GLN A 376 11.09 -19.48 9.19
C GLN A 376 10.83 -20.23 10.50
N LEU A 377 11.13 -21.53 10.54
CA LEU A 377 11.06 -22.32 11.78
C LEU A 377 11.89 -21.66 12.89
N MET A 378 13.16 -21.28 12.60
CA MET A 378 14.02 -20.61 13.59
C MET A 378 13.50 -19.23 14.05
N LYS A 379 12.77 -18.49 13.21
CA LYS A 379 12.11 -17.24 13.62
C LYS A 379 10.86 -17.51 14.48
N PHE A 380 10.11 -18.55 14.17
CA PHE A 380 8.90 -18.95 14.91
C PHE A 380 9.22 -19.32 16.36
N TRP A 381 10.35 -19.99 16.61
CA TRP A 381 10.84 -20.29 17.97
C TRP A 381 11.34 -19.06 18.76
N LYS A 382 11.43 -17.89 18.12
CA LYS A 382 11.88 -16.64 18.76
C LYS A 382 10.75 -15.62 19.00
N GLN A 383 9.53 -15.89 18.55
CA GLN A 383 8.38 -15.06 18.92
C GLN A 383 7.85 -15.50 20.30
N PRO A 384 7.53 -14.58 21.23
CA PRO A 384 6.96 -14.97 22.51
C PRO A 384 5.65 -15.72 22.30
N ASN A 385 5.56 -16.93 22.87
CA ASN A 385 4.37 -17.77 22.83
C ASN A 385 3.11 -16.96 23.14
N GLN A 386 2.18 -16.90 22.19
CA GLN A 386 0.78 -16.56 22.47
C GLN A 386 0.14 -17.73 23.23
N SER A 387 0.39 -17.84 24.54
CA SER A 387 -0.43 -18.64 25.46
C SER A 387 0.02 -18.43 26.92
N SER A 388 -0.61 -17.47 27.61
CA SER A 388 -1.07 -17.62 29.00
C SER A 388 -1.47 -16.26 29.58
N HIS A 389 -2.71 -15.82 29.37
CA HIS A 389 -3.40 -14.92 30.28
C HIS A 389 -4.77 -15.52 30.58
N SER A 390 -4.78 -16.54 31.43
CA SER A 390 -6.00 -17.05 32.06
C SER A 390 -5.91 -16.90 33.57
N ARG A 391 -6.63 -15.88 34.06
CA ARG A 391 -7.36 -15.83 35.34
C ARG A 391 -6.56 -16.13 36.61
N GLY A 392 -6.13 -15.04 37.27
CA GLY A 392 -5.96 -15.04 38.72
C GLY A 392 -7.31 -15.24 39.39
N MET A 393 -7.48 -16.38 40.06
CA MET A 393 -8.58 -16.64 40.97
C MET A 393 -7.99 -16.79 42.37
N LYS A 394 -8.23 -15.78 43.19
CA LYS A 394 -7.91 -15.75 44.62
C LYS A 394 -8.48 -17.00 45.31
N ARG A 395 -7.67 -17.69 46.11
CA ARG A 395 -8.17 -18.51 47.22
C ARG A 395 -7.73 -17.86 48.52
N GLN A 396 -8.74 -17.53 49.33
CA GLN A 396 -8.62 -17.28 50.76
C GLN A 396 -8.10 -18.54 51.44
N THR A 397 -7.10 -18.36 52.31
CA THR A 397 -7.09 -18.76 53.73
C THR A 397 -6.05 -17.93 54.44
#